data_AF-A0A7J4DCC5-F1
#
_entry.id   AF-A0A7J4DCC5-F1
#
_cell.length_a   1.000
_cell.length_b   1.000
_cell.length_c   1.000
_cell.angle_alpha   90.00
_cell.angle_beta   90.00
_cell.angle_gamma   90.00
#
_symmetry.space_group_name_H-M   'P 1'
#
loop_
_entity.id
_entity.type
_entity.pdbx_description
1 polymer ?
#
loop_
_entity_poly.entity_id
_entity_poly.type
_entity_poly.pdbx_seq_one_letter_code
_entity_poly.pdbx_strand_id
1 'polypeptide(L)'
;MEWSRVEIEMHGASARATPSPGVEVPGLDASAEEMHTEFLATLYHLDDVRAGHDRVVSDVAAPVEMAKSLAREIQPLEDLLREFGGSHTDDRITIPLPTALPDKLVVEKFAGDEGDVVRLIAPERFGGVLRKFELPEGRRLTGVSWGEGALSLTMD
;
A
#
# COMPACT_ATOMS: atom_id res chain seq x y z
N MET A 1 11.87 9.74 14.57
CA MET A 1 10.72 8.84 14.81
C MET A 1 10.48 8.07 13.53
N GLU A 2 10.49 6.75 13.57
CA GLU A 2 10.37 5.88 12.39
C GLU A 2 9.10 5.02 12.46
N TRP A 3 8.65 4.55 11.31
CA TRP A 3 7.61 3.54 11.24
C TRP A 3 8.16 2.20 11.72
N SER A 4 7.46 1.54 12.62
CA SER A 4 7.82 0.20 13.12
C SER A 4 6.81 -0.82 12.62
N ARG A 5 7.31 -1.94 12.07
CA ARG A 5 6.45 -3.03 11.59
C ARG A 5 5.90 -3.82 12.78
N VAL A 6 4.61 -4.15 12.72
CA VAL A 6 3.93 -5.00 13.71
C VAL A 6 3.72 -6.38 13.11
N GLU A 7 4.02 -7.42 13.88
CA GLU A 7 3.81 -8.81 13.46
C GLU A 7 2.31 -9.14 13.43
N ILE A 8 1.88 -9.84 12.38
CA ILE A 8 0.48 -10.22 12.18
C ILE A 8 0.35 -11.70 12.49
N GLU A 9 -0.43 -12.03 13.51
CA GLU A 9 -0.72 -13.42 13.83
C GLU A 9 -1.71 -14.03 12.83
N MET A 10 -1.20 -14.90 11.95
CA MET A 10 -1.97 -15.52 10.87
C MET A 10 -2.71 -16.77 11.37
N HIS A 11 -4.03 -16.67 11.52
CA HIS A 11 -4.86 -17.81 11.91
C HIS A 11 -5.39 -18.51 10.64
N GLY A 12 -4.80 -19.66 10.28
CA GLY A 12 -5.35 -20.57 9.27
C GLY A 12 -4.80 -20.51 7.84
N ALA A 13 -3.66 -19.86 7.57
CA ALA A 13 -3.06 -19.81 6.22
C ALA A 13 -1.68 -20.50 6.17
N SER A 14 -1.56 -21.54 5.33
CA SER A 14 -0.31 -22.27 5.08
C SER A 14 0.68 -21.40 4.31
N ALA A 15 1.85 -21.16 4.90
CA ALA A 15 2.92 -20.36 4.30
C ALA A 15 3.42 -20.97 2.99
N ARG A 16 3.42 -20.20 1.91
CA ARG A 16 4.16 -20.51 0.69
C ARG A 16 5.14 -19.39 0.40
N ALA A 17 6.40 -19.60 0.76
CA ALA A 17 7.49 -18.73 0.36
C ALA A 17 7.68 -18.76 -1.17
N THR A 18 7.76 -17.58 -1.78
CA THR A 18 8.26 -17.42 -3.15
C THR A 18 9.65 -16.80 -3.10
N PRO A 19 10.61 -17.32 -3.88
CA PRO A 19 11.98 -16.81 -3.91
C PRO A 19 12.09 -15.50 -4.69
N SER A 20 13.03 -14.66 -4.30
CA SER A 20 13.48 -13.49 -5.05
C SER A 20 14.37 -13.92 -6.23
N PRO A 21 14.26 -13.30 -7.41
CA PRO A 21 15.29 -13.41 -8.44
C PRO A 21 16.31 -12.28 -8.26
N GLY A 22 17.54 -12.65 -7.92
CA GLY A 22 18.71 -11.81 -8.15
C GLY A 22 19.32 -12.15 -9.50
N VAL A 23 19.63 -11.14 -10.31
CA VAL A 23 20.56 -11.26 -11.44
C VAL A 23 21.32 -9.94 -11.56
N GLU A 24 22.60 -9.96 -11.21
CA GLU A 24 23.59 -9.02 -11.74
C GLU A 24 24.37 -9.75 -12.84
N VAL A 25 24.51 -9.12 -14.00
CA VAL A 25 25.59 -9.43 -14.95
C VAL A 25 26.02 -8.14 -15.67
N PRO A 26 27.33 -7.89 -15.82
CA PRO A 26 27.87 -6.64 -16.33
C PRO A 26 28.03 -6.67 -17.87
N GLY A 27 27.82 -5.51 -18.51
CA GLY A 27 28.42 -5.19 -19.82
C GLY A 27 27.48 -4.60 -20.88
N LEU A 28 27.44 -3.27 -20.96
CA LEU A 28 27.40 -2.38 -22.13
C LEU A 28 26.98 -1.00 -21.59
N ASP A 29 27.85 0.02 -21.70
CA ASP A 29 27.79 1.28 -20.94
C ASP A 29 26.64 2.25 -21.33
N ALA A 30 25.50 1.71 -21.75
CA ALA A 30 24.23 2.42 -21.83
C ALA A 30 23.13 1.48 -21.31
N SER A 31 22.37 1.94 -20.32
CA SER A 31 21.16 1.29 -19.87
C SER A 31 20.15 1.18 -21.03
N ALA A 32 19.27 0.17 -20.97
CA ALA A 32 18.18 0.04 -21.94
C ALA A 32 17.30 1.30 -21.98
N GLU A 33 17.19 2.01 -20.85
CA GLU A 33 16.49 3.29 -20.72
C GLU A 33 17.18 4.41 -21.54
N GLU A 34 18.51 4.51 -21.47
CA GLU A 34 19.28 5.50 -22.23
C GLU A 34 19.18 5.26 -23.75
N MET A 35 19.36 4.01 -24.20
CA MET A 35 19.22 3.66 -25.62
C MET A 35 17.79 3.91 -26.14
N HIS A 36 16.77 3.63 -25.31
CA HIS A 36 15.38 3.86 -25.68
C HIS A 36 15.06 5.36 -25.75
N THR A 37 15.59 6.15 -24.81
CA THR A 37 15.42 7.60 -24.79
C THR A 37 16.04 8.26 -26.03
N GLU A 38 17.23 7.84 -26.44
CA GLU A 38 17.90 8.36 -27.64
C GLU A 38 17.19 7.95 -28.95
N PHE A 39 16.68 6.71 -29.02
CA PHE A 39 15.84 6.26 -30.12
C PHE A 39 14.54 7.08 -30.23
N LEU A 40 13.86 7.35 -29.11
CA LEU A 40 12.65 8.17 -29.11
C LEU A 40 12.93 9.64 -29.45
N ALA A 41 14.11 10.16 -29.10
CA ALA A 41 14.52 11.54 -29.39
C ALA A 41 14.75 11.83 -30.88
N THR A 42 14.87 10.79 -31.73
CA THR A 42 15.10 10.93 -33.18
C THR A 42 13.83 10.79 -34.03
N LEU A 43 12.66 10.57 -33.40
CA LEU A 43 11.37 10.37 -34.08
C LEU A 43 10.51 11.64 -34.13
N TYR A 44 11.08 12.75 -34.63
CA TYR A 44 10.42 14.07 -34.70
C TYR A 44 9.06 14.08 -35.43
N HIS A 45 8.82 13.11 -36.32
CA HIS A 45 7.56 12.99 -37.06
C HIS A 45 6.42 12.37 -36.24
N LEU A 46 6.69 11.93 -35.00
CA LEU A 46 5.71 11.31 -34.10
C LEU A 46 5.43 12.15 -32.85
N ASP A 47 5.93 13.39 -32.78
CA ASP A 47 5.75 14.25 -31.60
C ASP A 47 4.27 14.47 -31.26
N ASP A 48 3.41 14.65 -32.27
CA ASP A 48 1.96 14.79 -32.06
C ASP A 48 1.34 13.50 -31.49
N VAL A 49 1.80 12.33 -31.94
CA VAL A 49 1.33 11.03 -31.45
C VAL A 49 1.81 10.79 -30.03
N ARG A 50 3.06 11.16 -29.73
CA ARG A 50 3.63 11.09 -28.38
C ARG A 50 2.89 12.03 -27.43
N ALA A 51 2.64 13.27 -27.81
CA ALA A 51 1.88 14.22 -27.00
C ALA A 51 0.43 13.73 -26.77
N GLY A 52 -0.18 13.13 -27.79
CA GLY A 52 -1.50 12.48 -27.67
C GLY A 52 -1.49 11.30 -26.71
N HIS A 53 -0.49 10.41 -26.80
CA HIS A 53 -0.30 9.29 -25.90
C HIS A 53 -0.07 9.75 -24.45
N ASP A 54 0.85 10.69 -24.24
CA ASP A 54 1.18 11.24 -22.92
C ASP A 54 -0.05 11.87 -22.26
N ARG A 55 -0.89 12.55 -23.05
CA ARG A 55 -2.17 13.11 -22.57
C ARG A 55 -3.14 12.01 -22.16
N VAL A 56 -3.36 10.99 -22.99
CA VAL A 56 -4.27 9.88 -22.68
C VAL A 56 -3.78 9.11 -21.45
N VAL A 57 -2.48 8.82 -21.36
CA VAL A 57 -1.89 8.12 -20.22
C VAL A 57 -2.02 8.97 -18.96
N SER A 58 -1.77 10.28 -19.05
CA SER A 58 -1.92 11.20 -17.92
C SER A 58 -3.37 11.34 -17.45
N ASP A 59 -4.33 11.44 -18.38
CA ASP A 59 -5.76 11.49 -18.06
C ASP A 59 -6.23 10.21 -17.34
N VAL A 60 -5.70 9.04 -17.73
CA VAL A 60 -6.00 7.75 -17.08
C VAL A 60 -5.25 7.60 -15.75
N ALA A 61 -4.02 8.12 -15.65
CA ALA A 61 -3.20 8.00 -14.45
C ALA A 61 -3.57 9.00 -13.35
N ALA A 62 -4.09 10.18 -13.70
CA ALA A 62 -4.38 11.25 -12.74
C ALA A 62 -5.33 10.83 -11.60
N PRO A 63 -6.45 10.10 -11.85
CA PRO A 63 -7.29 9.58 -10.76
C PRO A 63 -6.56 8.60 -9.84
N VAL A 64 -5.66 7.79 -10.40
CA VAL A 64 -4.85 6.82 -9.63
C VAL A 64 -3.82 7.54 -8.77
N GLU A 65 -3.15 8.57 -9.30
CA GLU A 65 -2.20 9.39 -8.52
C GLU A 65 -2.91 10.23 -7.45
N MET A 66 -4.12 10.73 -7.72
CA MET A 66 -4.95 11.38 -6.72
C MET A 66 -5.35 10.40 -5.61
N ALA A 67 -5.80 9.19 -5.95
CA ALA A 67 -6.12 8.14 -4.99
C ALA A 67 -4.90 7.72 -4.16
N LYS A 68 -3.71 7.62 -4.77
CA LYS A 68 -2.45 7.38 -4.06
C LYS A 68 -2.09 8.52 -3.12
N SER A 69 -2.37 9.77 -3.49
CA SER A 69 -2.10 10.93 -2.65
C SER A 69 -3.02 10.94 -1.43
N LEU A 70 -4.31 10.70 -1.64
CA LEU A 70 -5.30 10.57 -0.57
C LEU A 70 -4.99 9.38 0.36
N ALA A 71 -4.55 8.25 -0.20
CA ALA A 71 -4.10 7.09 0.57
C ALA A 71 -2.86 7.37 1.46
N ARG A 72 -2.09 8.43 1.16
CA ARG A 72 -0.95 8.86 1.99
C ARG A 72 -1.38 9.80 3.12
N GLU A 73 -2.55 10.41 3.04
CA GLU A 73 -3.12 11.23 4.11
C GLU A 73 -3.61 10.33 5.26
N ILE A 74 -3.55 10.86 6.48
CA ILE A 74 -4.12 10.19 7.66
C ILE A 74 -5.62 10.46 7.60
N GLN A 75 -6.41 9.41 7.42
CA GLN A 75 -7.86 9.53 7.40
C GLN A 75 -8.46 9.27 8.79
N PRO A 76 -9.65 9.79 9.09
CA PRO A 76 -10.39 9.43 10.29
C PRO A 76 -10.71 7.92 10.33
N LEU A 77 -10.56 7.29 11.50
CA LEU A 77 -10.86 5.86 11.68
C LEU A 77 -12.28 5.51 11.20
N GLU A 78 -13.27 6.35 11.51
CA GLU A 78 -14.67 6.12 11.13
C GLU A 78 -14.90 6.05 9.62
N ASP A 79 -14.18 6.87 8.85
CA ASP A 79 -14.29 6.84 7.39
C ASP A 79 -13.73 5.54 6.81
N LEU A 80 -12.62 5.06 7.36
CA LEU A 80 -12.02 3.78 7.01
C LEU A 80 -12.96 2.61 7.38
N LEU A 81 -13.53 2.62 8.58
CA LEU A 81 -14.47 1.57 9.00
C LEU A 81 -15.71 1.54 8.11
N ARG A 82 -16.23 2.71 7.72
CA ARG A 82 -17.35 2.79 6.78
C ARG A 82 -16.98 2.28 5.38
N GLU A 83 -15.76 2.56 4.90
CA GLU A 83 -15.27 2.08 3.59
C GLU A 83 -15.23 0.55 3.52
N PHE A 84 -14.71 -0.09 4.57
CA PHE A 84 -14.48 -1.54 4.60
C PHE A 84 -15.56 -2.35 5.32
N GLY A 85 -16.59 -1.70 5.87
CA GLY A 85 -17.61 -2.36 6.70
C GLY A 85 -17.05 -2.88 8.03
N GLY A 86 -16.02 -2.20 8.56
CA GLY A 86 -15.40 -2.52 9.83
C GLY A 86 -16.16 -1.98 11.04
N SER A 87 -15.69 -2.36 12.21
CA SER A 87 -16.23 -1.90 13.51
C SER A 87 -15.11 -1.80 14.53
N HIS A 88 -15.29 -0.96 15.56
CA HIS A 88 -14.39 -0.91 16.70
C HIS A 88 -15.15 -1.05 18.03
N THR A 89 -14.46 -1.63 19.01
CA THR A 89 -14.77 -1.58 20.44
C THR A 89 -13.68 -0.77 21.14
N ASP A 90 -13.80 -0.59 22.45
CA ASP A 90 -12.81 0.14 23.25
C ASP A 90 -11.38 -0.43 23.12
N ASP A 91 -11.25 -1.74 22.95
CA ASP A 91 -9.98 -2.48 22.97
C ASP A 91 -9.60 -3.11 21.62
N ARG A 92 -10.48 -3.04 20.62
CA ARG A 92 -10.27 -3.77 19.36
C ARG A 92 -10.89 -3.11 18.15
N ILE A 93 -10.16 -3.03 17.06
CA ILE A 93 -10.66 -2.63 15.73
C ILE A 93 -10.70 -3.86 14.83
N THR A 94 -11.79 -4.05 14.08
CA THR A 94 -11.93 -5.13 13.10
C THR A 94 -12.24 -4.55 11.73
N ILE A 95 -11.41 -4.90 10.73
CA ILE A 95 -11.50 -4.40 9.36
C ILE A 95 -11.59 -5.61 8.42
N PRO A 96 -12.75 -5.89 7.81
CA PRO A 96 -12.86 -6.85 6.72
C PRO A 96 -12.03 -6.38 5.53
N LEU A 97 -11.14 -7.22 5.00
CA LEU A 97 -10.34 -6.88 3.83
C LEU A 97 -10.54 -7.93 2.73
N PRO A 98 -10.92 -7.55 1.50
CA PRO A 98 -11.09 -8.48 0.40
C PRO A 98 -9.75 -8.92 -0.23
N THR A 99 -8.75 -9.26 0.58
CA THR A 99 -7.42 -9.66 0.09
C THR A 99 -7.32 -11.17 -0.16
N ALA A 100 -6.78 -11.54 -1.32
CA ALA A 100 -6.41 -12.91 -1.64
C ALA A 100 -4.97 -13.26 -1.18
N LEU A 101 -4.23 -12.31 -0.61
CA LEU A 101 -2.82 -12.41 -0.24
C LEU A 101 -2.60 -11.95 1.21
N PRO A 102 -3.25 -12.59 2.20
CA PRO A 102 -3.23 -12.13 3.59
C PRO A 102 -1.83 -12.23 4.22
N ASP A 103 -1.00 -13.16 3.74
CA ASP A 103 0.41 -13.35 4.08
C ASP A 103 1.34 -12.23 3.60
N LYS A 104 0.85 -11.36 2.70
CA LYS A 104 1.57 -10.17 2.25
C LYS A 104 1.08 -8.87 2.89
N LEU A 105 0.14 -8.97 3.82
CA LEU A 105 -0.35 -7.82 4.58
C LEU A 105 0.79 -7.22 5.41
N VAL A 106 0.86 -5.90 5.43
CA VAL A 106 1.81 -5.17 6.28
C VAL A 106 1.02 -4.19 7.14
N VAL A 107 1.26 -4.26 8.44
CA VAL A 107 0.80 -3.26 9.40
C VAL A 107 2.02 -2.63 10.05
N GLU A 108 2.08 -1.32 10.03
CA GLU A 108 3.11 -0.53 10.69
C GLU A 108 2.46 0.47 11.63
N LYS A 109 3.16 0.79 12.71
CA LYS A 109 2.76 1.81 13.66
C LYS A 109 3.81 2.90 13.79
N PHE A 110 3.34 4.10 14.02
CA PHE A 110 4.11 5.27 14.40
C PHE A 110 3.57 5.76 15.74
N ALA A 111 4.42 5.77 16.76
CA ALA A 111 4.04 6.26 18.08
C ALA A 111 3.88 7.78 18.05
N GLY A 112 2.65 8.26 18.20
CA GLY A 112 2.32 9.67 18.38
C GLY A 112 2.17 10.05 19.85
N ASP A 113 2.09 11.35 20.12
CA ASP A 113 1.89 11.88 21.47
C ASP A 113 0.44 11.69 21.97
N GLU A 114 -0.54 11.77 21.06
CA GLU A 114 -1.99 11.65 21.36
C GLU A 114 -2.56 10.25 21.11
N GLY A 115 -1.81 9.39 20.42
CA GLY A 115 -2.21 8.03 20.04
C GLY A 115 -1.29 7.47 18.97
N ASP A 116 -1.31 6.15 18.76
CA ASP A 116 -0.53 5.54 17.67
C ASP A 116 -1.21 5.81 16.31
N VAL A 117 -0.41 6.13 15.29
CA VAL A 117 -0.86 6.16 13.89
C VAL A 117 -0.54 4.82 13.25
N VAL A 118 -1.53 4.21 12.61
CA VAL A 118 -1.40 2.91 11.95
C VAL A 118 -1.38 3.09 10.44
N ARG A 119 -0.46 2.39 9.77
CA ARG A 119 -0.40 2.25 8.31
C ARG A 119 -0.66 0.81 7.92
N LEU A 120 -1.70 0.61 7.12
CA LEU A 120 -2.12 -0.66 6.56
C LEU A 120 -1.74 -0.73 5.08
N ILE A 121 -1.08 -1.81 4.67
CA ILE A 121 -0.72 -2.09 3.27
C ILE A 121 -1.20 -3.50 2.93
N ALA A 122 -2.26 -3.61 2.12
CA ALA A 122 -2.78 -4.87 1.62
C ALA A 122 -2.55 -4.95 0.10
N PRO A 123 -1.51 -5.67 -0.37
CA PRO A 123 -1.22 -5.73 -1.79
C PRO A 123 -2.26 -6.57 -2.53
N GLU A 124 -2.69 -6.07 -3.68
CA GLU A 124 -3.52 -6.80 -4.65
C GLU A 124 -2.85 -6.82 -6.03
N ARG A 125 -3.31 -7.72 -6.90
CA ARG A 125 -2.76 -7.88 -8.26
C ARG A 125 -2.86 -6.59 -9.07
N PHE A 126 -3.83 -5.72 -8.76
CA PHE A 126 -4.03 -4.41 -9.36
C PHE A 126 -4.48 -3.41 -8.28
N GLY A 127 -3.61 -2.49 -7.87
CA GLY A 127 -4.03 -1.34 -7.03
C GLY A 127 -4.42 -1.70 -5.59
N GLY A 128 -3.57 -2.43 -4.87
CA GLY A 128 -3.78 -2.79 -3.47
C GLY A 128 -4.04 -1.60 -2.53
N VAL A 129 -4.47 -1.90 -1.31
CA VAL A 129 -4.88 -0.92 -0.31
C VAL A 129 -3.66 -0.36 0.41
N LEU A 130 -3.53 0.97 0.43
CA LEU A 130 -2.69 1.72 1.36
C LEU A 130 -3.62 2.64 2.15
N ARG A 131 -3.62 2.51 3.47
CA ARG A 131 -4.44 3.34 4.36
C ARG A 131 -3.62 3.75 5.58
N LYS A 132 -3.74 5.01 5.97
CA LYS A 132 -3.24 5.52 7.26
C LYS A 132 -4.41 6.05 8.08
N PHE A 133 -4.42 5.78 9.36
CA PHE A 133 -5.44 6.25 10.29
C PHE A 133 -4.87 6.34 11.70
N GLU A 134 -5.46 7.20 12.52
CA GLU A 134 -5.14 7.32 13.94
C GLU A 134 -5.97 6.35 14.76
N LEU A 135 -5.37 5.77 15.80
CA LEU A 135 -6.11 5.08 16.84
C LEU A 135 -6.90 6.08 17.69
N PRO A 136 -7.95 5.62 18.41
CA PRO A 136 -8.65 6.48 19.37
C PRO A 136 -7.68 7.11 20.38
N GLU A 137 -8.00 8.32 20.87
CA GLU A 137 -7.12 9.08 21.75
C GLU A 137 -6.62 8.26 22.95
N GLY A 138 -5.32 8.34 23.22
CA GLY A 138 -4.66 7.63 24.31
C GLY A 138 -4.44 6.14 24.08
N ARG A 139 -4.91 5.57 22.96
CA ARG A 139 -4.76 4.14 22.66
C ARG A 139 -3.46 3.83 21.94
N ARG A 140 -2.85 2.70 22.28
CA ARG A 140 -1.66 2.18 21.61
C ARG A 140 -1.91 0.82 21.01
N LEU A 141 -1.22 0.52 19.90
CA LEU A 141 -1.35 -0.76 19.22
C LEU A 141 -0.51 -1.82 19.94
N THR A 142 -1.17 -2.83 20.50
CA THR A 142 -0.52 -3.94 21.23
C THR A 142 -0.40 -5.21 20.42
N GLY A 143 -1.33 -5.47 19.49
CA GLY A 143 -1.32 -6.69 18.69
C GLY A 143 -2.13 -6.58 17.42
N VAL A 144 -1.82 -7.46 16.46
CA VAL A 144 -2.52 -7.56 15.18
C VAL A 144 -2.69 -9.02 14.81
N SER A 145 -3.89 -9.42 14.42
CA SER A 145 -4.20 -10.77 13.97
C SER A 145 -5.04 -10.77 12.71
N TRP A 146 -4.88 -11.81 11.90
CA TRP A 146 -5.68 -12.05 10.71
C TRP A 146 -6.44 -13.37 10.84
N GLY A 147 -7.74 -13.34 10.60
CA GLY A 147 -8.60 -14.51 10.63
C GLY A 147 -9.94 -14.24 9.96
N GLU A 148 -10.56 -15.27 9.38
CA GLU A 148 -11.93 -15.21 8.82
C GLU A 148 -12.14 -14.09 7.77
N GLY A 149 -11.08 -13.64 7.08
CA GLY A 149 -11.16 -12.56 6.08
C GLY A 149 -11.12 -11.15 6.67
N ALA A 150 -10.80 -11.00 7.96
CA ALA A 150 -10.70 -9.73 8.64
C ALA A 150 -9.36 -9.55 9.36
N LEU A 151 -8.91 -8.30 9.39
CA LEU A 151 -7.80 -7.84 10.21
C LEU A 151 -8.35 -7.36 11.55
N SER A 152 -7.82 -7.88 12.66
CA SER A 152 -8.11 -7.42 14.01
C SER A 152 -6.88 -6.73 14.61
N LEU A 153 -7.08 -5.53 15.15
CA LEU A 153 -6.08 -4.76 15.86
C LEU A 153 -6.48 -4.65 17.32
N THR A 154 -5.61 -5.07 18.24
CA THR A 154 -5.83 -4.98 19.69
C THR A 154 -5.11 -3.76 20.25
N MET A 155 -5.77 -3.05 21.16
CA MET A 155 -5.31 -1.77 21.69
C MET A 155 -5.37 -1.76 23.22
N ASP A 156 -4.45 -1.03 23.85
CA ASP A 156 -4.52 -0.67 25.28
C ASP A 156 -4.72 0.83 25.47
#